data_AF-A0A1M6PNZ5-F1
#
_entry.id   AF-A0A1M6PNZ5-F1
#
_cell.length_a   1.000
_cell.length_b   1.000
_cell.length_c   1.000
_cell.angle_alpha   90.00
_cell.angle_beta   90.00
_cell.angle_gamma   90.00
#
_symmetry.space_group_name_H-M   'P 1'
#
loop_
_entity.id
_entity.type
_entity.pdbx_description
1 polymer ?
#
loop_
_entity_poly.entity_id
_entity_poly.type
_entity_poly.pdbx_seq_one_letter_code
_entity_poly.pdbx_strand_id
1 'polypeptide(L)'
;MLMKKTFFIIVLNDRFIVVDLKTYDRTELKFNIDKLPYTLFYHYLFENDESLEYMKKELGSKLGRIIKSDAIISIPEDSNYLDKRIVVEIFEGLGIRKIIIMSQNANFSNLETTFITLSKTERVYSLSYFKDNNLQKIKYFDINSFNLKNIELEIKNLDKDCEYNNSAFYVNCLNSNELINFGRPVYLNDFIDNFKIKQEEALKIVKHS
;
A
#
# COMPACT_ATOMS: atom_id res chain seq x y z
N MET A 1 -9.49 -9.82 28.57
CA MET A 1 -8.45 -10.08 27.55
C MET A 1 -8.20 -8.76 26.83
N LEU A 2 -7.10 -8.06 27.10
CA LEU A 2 -6.78 -6.81 26.39
C LEU A 2 -6.59 -7.17 24.91
N MET A 3 -7.43 -6.63 24.03
CA MET A 3 -7.22 -6.72 22.58
C MET A 3 -5.79 -6.27 22.29
N LYS A 4 -5.01 -7.16 21.69
CA LYS A 4 -3.68 -6.85 21.21
C LYS A 4 -3.79 -5.70 20.22
N LYS A 5 -2.95 -4.68 20.36
CA LYS A 5 -2.94 -3.53 19.45
C LYS A 5 -2.60 -4.02 18.04
N THR A 6 -3.35 -3.56 17.04
CA THR A 6 -3.10 -3.90 15.62
C THR A 6 -2.99 -2.61 14.83
N PHE A 7 -1.98 -2.51 13.99
CA PHE A 7 -1.75 -1.34 13.15
C PHE A 7 -1.96 -1.66 11.67
N PHE A 8 -2.45 -0.67 10.93
CA PHE A 8 -2.37 -0.67 9.47
C PHE A 8 -1.31 0.33 9.03
N ILE A 9 -0.34 -0.16 8.28
CA ILE A 9 0.86 0.59 7.90
C ILE A 9 0.87 0.74 6.40
N ILE A 10 0.89 1.96 5.90
CA ILE A 10 0.91 2.26 4.47
C ILE A 10 2.30 2.77 4.12
N VAL A 11 2.97 2.08 3.20
CA VAL A 11 4.30 2.45 2.71
C VAL A 11 4.16 3.39 1.52
N LEU A 12 4.55 4.65 1.68
CA LEU A 12 4.56 5.63 0.60
C LEU A 12 5.99 5.84 0.09
N ASN A 13 6.17 6.67 -0.94
CA ASN A 13 7.49 6.88 -1.53
C ASN A 13 8.51 7.47 -0.55
N ASP A 14 8.09 8.27 0.44
CA ASP A 14 8.97 9.01 1.37
C ASP A 14 8.65 8.85 2.86
N ARG A 15 7.65 8.03 3.19
CA ARG A 15 7.14 7.93 4.56
C ARG A 15 6.40 6.63 4.81
N PHE A 16 6.25 6.30 6.09
CA PHE A 16 5.21 5.39 6.55
C PHE A 16 4.03 6.19 7.11
N ILE A 17 2.82 5.72 6.82
CA ILE A 17 1.60 6.15 7.52
C ILE A 17 1.18 5.00 8.42
N VAL A 18 1.13 5.22 9.72
CA VAL A 18 0.71 4.20 10.70
C VAL A 18 -0.65 4.58 11.26
N VAL A 19 -1.58 3.64 11.20
CA VAL A 19 -2.97 3.78 11.63
C VAL A 19 -3.21 2.82 12.77
N ASP A 20 -3.61 3.32 13.93
CA ASP A 20 -4.12 2.48 15.02
C ASP A 20 -5.51 1.95 14.62
N LEU A 21 -5.68 0.65 14.42
CA LEU A 21 -6.96 0.11 13.95
C LEU A 21 -8.07 0.14 15.01
N LYS A 22 -7.74 0.45 16.27
CA LYS A 22 -8.73 0.62 17.32
C LYS A 22 -9.29 2.04 17.36
N THR A 23 -8.42 3.04 17.25
CA THR A 23 -8.80 4.46 17.37
C THR A 23 -8.90 5.18 16.03
N TYR A 24 -8.34 4.61 14.98
CA TYR A 24 -8.08 5.23 13.68
C TYR A 24 -7.17 6.48 13.77
N ASP A 25 -6.46 6.63 14.88
CA ASP A 25 -5.44 7.67 14.99
C ASP A 25 -4.29 7.41 14.02
N ARG A 26 -3.81 8.49 13.42
CA ARG A 26 -2.83 8.46 12.35
C ARG A 26 -1.50 9.05 12.82
N THR A 27 -0.41 8.38 12.49
CA THR A 27 0.94 8.88 12.70
C THR A 27 1.73 8.82 11.40
N GLU A 28 2.23 9.96 10.96
CA GLU A 28 3.11 10.04 9.79
C GLU A 28 4.58 10.01 10.20
N LEU A 29 5.35 9.17 9.50
CA LEU A 29 6.76 8.94 9.76
C LEU A 29 7.50 9.24 8.46
N LYS A 30 7.72 10.53 8.25
CA LYS A 30 8.39 11.06 7.07
C LYS A 30 9.90 11.09 7.27
N PHE A 31 10.62 10.67 6.23
CA PHE A 31 12.08 10.67 6.23
C PHE A 31 12.56 11.67 5.19
N ASN A 32 13.34 12.67 5.65
CA ASN A 32 14.00 13.61 4.76
C ASN A 32 15.34 12.99 4.36
N ILE A 33 15.36 12.36 3.19
CA ILE A 33 16.52 11.65 2.65
C ILE A 33 16.76 12.16 1.24
N ASP A 34 18.01 12.52 0.93
CA ASP A 34 18.43 12.81 -0.43
C ASP A 34 18.54 11.50 -1.22
N LYS A 35 17.43 11.11 -1.84
CA LYS A 35 17.32 9.83 -2.52
C LYS A 35 17.96 9.87 -3.89
N LEU A 36 18.63 8.77 -4.23
CA LEU A 36 18.89 8.39 -5.60
C LEU A 36 17.55 8.11 -6.30
N PRO A 37 17.40 8.50 -7.58
CA PRO A 37 16.22 8.18 -8.35
C PRO A 37 15.90 6.69 -8.28
N TYR A 38 14.60 6.36 -8.23
CA TYR A 38 14.11 4.97 -8.26
C TYR A 38 14.49 4.11 -7.04
N THR A 39 15.11 4.72 -6.02
CA THR A 39 15.50 4.04 -4.79
C THR A 39 14.44 4.28 -3.71
N LEU A 40 13.92 3.19 -3.16
CA LEU A 40 12.89 3.26 -2.14
C LEU A 40 13.49 3.80 -0.83
N PHE A 41 12.79 4.75 -0.20
CA PHE A 41 13.35 5.50 0.94
C PHE A 41 13.83 4.60 2.09
N TYR A 42 13.18 3.45 2.29
CA TYR A 42 13.51 2.57 3.39
C TYR A 42 14.81 1.79 3.18
N HIS A 43 15.40 1.80 1.97
CA HIS A 43 16.74 1.24 1.73
C HIS A 43 17.80 2.07 2.46
N TYR A 44 17.62 3.39 2.54
CA TYR A 44 18.51 4.31 3.26
C TYR A 44 18.51 4.10 4.78
N LEU A 45 17.46 3.45 5.30
CA LEU A 45 17.37 3.11 6.72
C LEU A 45 18.36 2.00 7.12
N PHE A 46 19.00 1.34 6.14
CA PHE A 46 19.99 0.29 6.33
C PHE A 46 21.38 0.66 5.79
N GLU A 47 21.61 1.92 5.42
CA GLU A 47 22.94 2.35 4.93
C GLU A 47 24.02 2.27 6.01
N ASN A 48 23.66 2.49 7.27
CA ASN A 48 24.54 2.38 8.42
C ASN A 48 23.74 2.16 9.72
N ASP A 49 24.44 1.77 10.79
CA ASP A 49 23.83 1.50 12.10
C ASP A 49 23.15 2.74 12.71
N GLU A 50 23.66 3.94 12.43
CA GLU A 50 23.12 5.21 12.95
C GLU A 50 21.73 5.50 12.36
N SER A 51 21.53 5.29 11.05
CA SER A 51 20.22 5.39 10.38
C SER A 51 19.20 4.41 10.98
N LEU A 52 19.64 3.19 11.28
CA LEU A 52 18.79 2.16 11.89
C LEU A 52 18.41 2.52 13.33
N GLU A 53 19.35 3.02 14.13
CA GLU A 53 19.08 3.47 15.51
C GLU A 53 18.19 4.72 15.55
N TYR A 54 18.47 5.70 14.68
CA TYR A 54 17.64 6.89 14.51
C TYR A 54 16.20 6.51 14.19
N MET A 55 16.01 5.59 13.24
CA MET A 55 14.71 5.05 12.89
C MET A 55 14.02 4.38 14.08
N LYS A 56 14.71 3.50 14.82
CA LYS A 56 14.12 2.83 15.99
C LYS A 56 13.66 3.84 17.05
N LYS A 57 14.43 4.92 17.24
CA LYS A 57 14.11 6.00 18.18
C LYS A 57 12.94 6.87 17.71
N GLU A 58 12.93 7.29 16.45
CA GLU A 58 11.85 8.08 15.85
C GLU A 58 10.54 7.30 15.79
N LEU A 59 10.59 6.06 15.30
CA LEU A 59 9.41 5.20 15.23
C LEU A 59 8.90 4.82 16.63
N GLY A 60 9.81 4.46 17.54
CA GLY A 60 9.44 4.10 18.92
C GLY A 60 8.86 5.27 19.72
N SER A 61 9.36 6.49 19.52
CA SER A 61 8.83 7.68 20.20
C SER A 61 7.48 8.11 19.66
N LYS A 62 7.29 8.12 18.33
CA LYS A 62 6.06 8.59 17.67
C LYS A 62 4.90 7.60 17.75
N LEU A 63 5.18 6.29 17.74
CA LEU A 63 4.14 5.24 17.77
C LEU A 63 3.80 4.76 19.19
N GLY A 64 4.52 5.25 20.20
CA GLY A 64 4.47 4.72 21.57
C GLY A 64 4.94 3.25 21.62
N ARG A 65 4.43 2.46 22.59
CA ARG A 65 4.71 1.02 22.65
C ARG A 65 3.93 0.26 21.55
N ILE A 66 4.45 0.30 20.32
CA ILE A 66 4.12 -0.66 19.24
C ILE A 66 4.57 -2.09 19.60
N ILE A 67 5.42 -2.23 20.61
CA ILE A 67 5.94 -3.49 21.14
C ILE A 67 4.80 -4.47 21.45
N LYS A 68 4.93 -5.70 20.93
CA LYS A 68 3.96 -6.80 21.04
C LYS A 68 2.62 -6.54 20.33
N SER A 69 2.56 -5.63 19.35
CA SER A 69 1.42 -5.47 18.45
C SER A 69 1.45 -6.46 17.28
N ASP A 70 0.38 -6.43 16.47
CA ASP A 70 0.35 -6.99 15.12
C ASP A 70 0.25 -5.86 14.09
N ALA A 71 0.60 -6.12 12.84
CA ALA A 71 0.48 -5.16 11.76
C ALA A 71 0.02 -5.79 10.44
N ILE A 72 -0.74 -5.00 9.69
CA ILE A 72 -1.03 -5.23 8.27
C ILE A 72 -0.31 -4.11 7.52
N ILE A 73 0.59 -4.46 6.61
CA ILE A 73 1.39 -3.51 5.86
C ILE A 73 0.93 -3.51 4.40
N SER A 74 0.46 -2.36 3.96
CA SER A 74 0.13 -2.06 2.57
C SER A 74 1.34 -1.46 1.86
N ILE A 75 1.91 -2.22 0.93
CA ILE A 75 3.15 -1.88 0.22
C ILE A 75 2.85 -1.64 -1.28
N PRO A 76 3.57 -0.73 -1.96
CA PRO A 76 3.44 -0.54 -3.40
C PRO A 76 3.59 -1.85 -4.17
N GLU A 77 2.78 -2.02 -5.19
CA GLU A 77 2.63 -3.24 -5.96
C GLU A 77 3.89 -3.68 -6.71
N ASP A 78 4.79 -2.75 -7.04
CA ASP A 78 6.07 -3.02 -7.67
C ASP A 78 7.10 -3.63 -6.69
N SER A 79 6.79 -3.69 -5.39
CA SER A 79 7.70 -4.18 -4.36
C SER A 79 7.99 -5.67 -4.52
N ASN A 80 9.27 -5.98 -4.69
CA ASN A 80 9.76 -7.35 -4.83
C ASN A 80 9.88 -8.06 -3.47
N TYR A 81 10.44 -9.27 -3.45
CA TYR A 81 10.63 -10.03 -2.21
C TYR A 81 11.55 -9.32 -1.21
N LEU A 82 12.66 -8.75 -1.67
CA LEU A 82 13.63 -8.05 -0.82
C LEU A 82 13.01 -6.80 -0.21
N ASP A 83 12.31 -6.00 -1.02
CA ASP A 83 11.56 -4.83 -0.60
C ASP A 83 10.61 -5.16 0.58
N LYS A 84 9.84 -6.25 0.44
CA LYS A 84 8.95 -6.75 1.50
C LYS A 84 9.70 -7.19 2.75
N ARG A 85 10.83 -7.89 2.59
CA ARG A 85 11.66 -8.36 3.70
C ARG A 85 12.27 -7.22 4.50
N ILE A 86 12.79 -6.19 3.82
CA ILE A 86 13.35 -5.00 4.45
C ILE A 86 12.29 -4.30 5.30
N VAL A 87 11.10 -4.08 4.75
CA VAL A 87 10.00 -3.44 5.50
C VAL A 87 9.56 -4.30 6.69
N VAL A 88 9.46 -5.62 6.53
CA VAL A 88 9.16 -6.54 7.65
C VAL A 88 10.20 -6.41 8.76
N GLU A 89 11.49 -6.42 8.41
CA GLU A 89 12.59 -6.38 9.37
C GLU A 89 12.62 -5.07 10.17
N ILE A 90 12.31 -3.93 9.52
CA ILE A 90 12.12 -2.65 10.21
C ILE A 90 11.11 -2.79 11.35
N PHE A 91 9.92 -3.32 11.06
CA PHE A 91 8.82 -3.37 12.02
C PHE A 91 8.95 -4.50 13.04
N GLU A 92 9.55 -5.64 12.68
CA GLU A 92 9.95 -6.67 13.65
C GLU A 92 11.00 -6.13 14.63
N GLY A 93 11.94 -5.31 14.15
CA GLY A 93 12.93 -4.60 14.97
C GLY A 93 12.32 -3.63 15.99
N LEU A 94 11.08 -3.17 15.78
CA LEU A 94 10.31 -2.35 16.74
C LEU A 94 9.48 -3.21 17.71
N GLY A 95 9.50 -4.53 17.55
CA GLY A 95 8.79 -5.47 18.40
C GLY A 95 7.39 -5.85 17.93
N ILE A 96 7.03 -5.60 16.67
CA ILE A 96 5.81 -6.17 16.07
C ILE A 96 5.99 -7.69 15.93
N ARG A 97 4.96 -8.47 16.32
CA ARG A 97 5.06 -9.94 16.41
C ARG A 97 4.52 -10.67 15.21
N LYS A 98 3.46 -10.16 14.59
CA LYS A 98 2.88 -10.73 13.37
C LYS A 98 2.68 -9.62 12.37
N ILE A 99 3.16 -9.85 11.17
CA ILE A 99 3.07 -8.92 10.05
C ILE A 99 2.41 -9.66 8.89
N ILE A 100 1.36 -9.04 8.32
CA ILE A 100 0.73 -9.47 7.08
C ILE A 100 1.04 -8.40 6.03
N ILE A 101 1.56 -8.81 4.87
CA ILE A 101 1.82 -7.89 3.76
C ILE A 101 0.66 -7.98 2.76
N MET A 102 0.21 -6.84 2.25
CA MET A 102 -0.71 -6.73 1.13
C MET A 102 -0.25 -5.67 0.14
N SER A 103 -0.63 -5.85 -1.13
CA SER A 103 -0.45 -4.82 -2.16
C SER A 103 -1.44 -3.67 -1.96
N GLN A 104 -1.01 -2.44 -2.20
CA GLN A 104 -1.89 -1.25 -2.16
C GLN A 104 -3.12 -1.40 -3.06
N ASN A 105 -2.92 -1.84 -4.30
CA ASN A 105 -4.01 -1.92 -5.27
C ASN A 105 -5.17 -2.84 -4.84
N ALA A 106 -4.93 -3.80 -3.94
CA ALA A 106 -5.96 -4.70 -3.41
C ALA A 106 -7.00 -4.01 -2.51
N ASN A 107 -6.74 -2.77 -2.09
CA ASN A 107 -7.54 -2.05 -1.10
C ASN A 107 -8.25 -0.80 -1.68
N PHE A 108 -8.42 -0.73 -3.01
CA PHE A 108 -8.99 0.47 -3.67
C PHE A 108 -10.50 0.48 -3.87
N SER A 109 -11.15 -0.68 -3.87
CA SER A 109 -12.61 -0.73 -3.89
C SER A 109 -13.17 -1.23 -2.58
N ASN A 110 -14.19 -0.54 -2.08
CA ASN A 110 -15.04 -0.93 -0.97
C ASN A 110 -16.35 -1.62 -1.40
N LEU A 111 -16.74 -1.52 -2.68
CA LEU A 111 -18.07 -1.91 -3.16
C LEU A 111 -18.03 -2.83 -4.38
N GLU A 112 -17.03 -2.68 -5.25
CA GLU A 112 -16.87 -3.54 -6.43
C GLU A 112 -15.85 -4.64 -6.14
N THR A 113 -16.24 -5.88 -6.43
CA THR A 113 -15.33 -7.02 -6.35
C THR A 113 -14.48 -7.17 -7.62
N THR A 114 -14.89 -6.52 -8.72
CA THR A 114 -14.22 -6.53 -10.01
C THR A 114 -13.90 -5.10 -10.45
N PHE A 115 -12.61 -4.78 -10.59
CA PHE A 115 -12.14 -3.42 -10.85
C PHE A 115 -10.73 -3.42 -11.43
N ILE A 116 -10.35 -2.30 -12.03
CA ILE A 116 -9.03 -2.03 -12.57
C ILE A 116 -8.39 -0.92 -11.75
N THR A 117 -7.09 -1.00 -11.53
CA THR A 117 -6.31 0.02 -10.82
C THR A 117 -5.14 0.46 -11.66
N LEU A 118 -4.90 1.77 -11.73
CA LEU A 118 -3.71 2.37 -12.31
C LEU A 118 -2.96 3.11 -11.21
N SER A 119 -1.66 2.91 -11.13
CA SER A 119 -0.83 3.52 -10.09
C SER A 119 0.52 3.95 -10.66
N LYS A 120 1.12 4.95 -10.02
CA LYS A 120 2.51 5.34 -10.21
C LYS A 120 3.26 5.09 -8.90
N THR A 121 4.30 4.28 -8.98
CA THR A 121 5.28 4.05 -7.90
C THR A 121 6.55 4.85 -8.17
N GLU A 122 7.52 4.74 -7.29
CA GLU A 122 8.85 5.32 -7.51
C GLU A 122 9.53 4.76 -8.78
N ARG A 123 9.26 3.50 -9.16
CA ARG A 123 9.99 2.81 -10.24
C ARG A 123 9.19 2.59 -11.52
N VAL A 124 7.87 2.40 -11.42
CA VAL A 124 7.01 1.97 -12.53
C VAL A 124 5.62 2.57 -12.45
N TYR A 125 4.95 2.65 -13.60
CA TYR A 125 3.50 2.62 -13.65
C TYR A 125 3.01 1.18 -13.55
N SER A 126 1.93 0.94 -12.81
CA SER A 126 1.29 -0.37 -12.76
C SER A 126 -0.17 -0.29 -13.17
N LEU A 127 -0.62 -1.29 -13.92
CA LEU A 127 -2.01 -1.49 -14.26
C LEU A 127 -2.42 -2.89 -13.79
N SER A 128 -3.37 -2.96 -12.87
CA SER A 128 -3.83 -4.21 -12.27
C SER A 128 -5.32 -4.43 -12.49
N TYR A 129 -5.70 -5.66 -12.81
CA TYR A 129 -7.09 -6.10 -12.91
C TYR A 129 -7.42 -7.06 -11.77
N PHE A 130 -8.49 -6.75 -11.05
CA PHE A 130 -9.06 -7.55 -9.98
C PHE A 130 -10.42 -8.07 -10.41
N LYS A 131 -10.68 -9.33 -10.08
CA LYS A 131 -11.98 -10.00 -10.24
C LYS A 131 -12.24 -10.81 -8.98
N ASP A 132 -13.44 -10.66 -8.43
CA ASP A 132 -13.84 -11.28 -7.16
C ASP A 132 -12.83 -11.03 -6.02
N ASN A 133 -12.34 -9.79 -5.90
CA ASN A 133 -11.31 -9.34 -4.96
C ASN A 133 -9.92 -10.00 -5.11
N ASN A 134 -9.72 -10.81 -6.16
CA ASN A 134 -8.45 -11.47 -6.45
C ASN A 134 -7.75 -10.76 -7.61
N LEU A 135 -6.43 -10.55 -7.46
CA LEU A 135 -5.59 -10.03 -8.52
C LEU A 135 -5.52 -11.06 -9.65
N GLN A 136 -6.07 -10.74 -10.81
CA GLN A 136 -6.03 -11.59 -12.00
C GLN A 136 -4.79 -11.30 -12.83
N LYS A 137 -4.50 -10.02 -13.02
CA LYS A 137 -3.38 -9.57 -13.85
C LYS A 137 -2.77 -8.29 -13.32
N ILE A 138 -1.45 -8.18 -13.44
CA ILE A 138 -0.72 -6.94 -13.29
C ILE A 138 0.24 -6.77 -14.47
N LYS A 139 0.33 -5.54 -14.99
CA LYS A 139 1.30 -5.14 -16.00
C LYS A 139 2.05 -3.91 -15.50
N TYR A 140 3.36 -3.92 -15.68
CA TYR A 140 4.24 -2.81 -15.30
C TYR A 140 4.75 -2.10 -16.54
N PHE A 141 4.89 -0.79 -16.44
CA PHE A 141 5.46 0.06 -17.48
C PHE A 141 6.55 0.94 -16.89
N ASP A 142 7.64 1.08 -17.63
CA ASP A 142 8.72 1.98 -17.28
C ASP A 142 8.23 3.44 -17.27
N ILE A 143 8.57 4.19 -16.23
CA ILE A 143 8.07 5.55 -16.05
C ILE A 143 8.55 6.54 -17.12
N ASN A 144 9.69 6.25 -17.77
CA ASN A 144 10.31 7.13 -18.75
C ASN A 144 9.83 6.84 -20.17
N SER A 145 9.33 5.62 -20.42
CA SER A 145 8.89 5.20 -21.76
C SER A 145 7.38 5.06 -21.90
N PHE A 146 6.62 5.04 -20.80
CA PHE A 146 5.20 4.79 -20.87
C PHE A 146 4.41 6.00 -21.39
N ASN A 147 3.78 5.82 -22.55
CA ASN A 147 2.85 6.81 -23.09
C ASN A 147 1.44 6.54 -22.55
N LEU A 148 1.03 7.35 -21.58
CA LEU A 148 -0.29 7.29 -20.97
C LEU A 148 -1.46 7.47 -21.96
N LYS A 149 -1.23 8.03 -23.15
CA LYS A 149 -2.27 8.15 -24.19
C LYS A 149 -2.79 6.79 -24.69
N ASN A 150 -2.05 5.71 -24.48
CA ASN A 150 -2.43 4.37 -24.93
C ASN A 150 -3.03 3.51 -23.80
N ILE A 151 -3.29 4.06 -22.62
CA ILE A 151 -3.72 3.27 -21.46
C ILE A 151 -5.02 2.49 -21.72
N GLU A 152 -5.98 3.04 -22.47
CA GLU A 152 -7.22 2.31 -22.81
C GLU A 152 -6.95 1.05 -23.64
N LEU A 153 -6.00 1.11 -24.56
CA LEU A 153 -5.58 -0.04 -25.36
C LEU A 153 -4.90 -1.09 -24.46
N GLU A 154 -4.04 -0.63 -23.56
CA GLU A 154 -3.37 -1.49 -22.58
C GLU A 154 -4.36 -2.21 -21.66
N ILE A 155 -5.42 -1.50 -21.22
CA ILE A 155 -6.47 -2.07 -20.41
C ILE A 155 -7.27 -3.12 -21.19
N LYS A 156 -7.68 -2.82 -22.42
CA LYS A 156 -8.39 -3.78 -23.28
C LYS A 156 -7.60 -5.06 -23.55
N ASN A 157 -6.27 -4.95 -23.54
CA ASN A 157 -5.36 -6.07 -23.78
C ASN A 157 -4.84 -6.73 -22.49
N LEU A 158 -5.31 -6.29 -21.31
CA LEU A 158 -4.76 -6.73 -20.03
C LEU A 158 -5.10 -8.20 -19.75
N ASP A 159 -6.35 -8.59 -19.98
CA ASP A 159 -6.83 -9.97 -19.87
C ASP A 159 -8.00 -10.21 -20.86
N LYS A 160 -8.15 -11.44 -21.35
CA LYS A 160 -9.26 -11.79 -22.26
C LYS A 160 -10.62 -11.74 -21.57
N ASP A 161 -10.63 -11.99 -20.26
CA ASP A 161 -11.82 -11.97 -19.42
C ASP A 161 -12.03 -10.60 -18.76
N CYS A 162 -11.19 -9.61 -19.08
CA CYS A 162 -11.34 -8.25 -18.57
C CYS A 162 -12.52 -7.55 -19.26
N GLU A 163 -13.64 -7.46 -18.54
CA GLU A 163 -14.79 -6.66 -18.95
C GLU A 163 -14.55 -5.16 -18.69
N TYR A 164 -13.62 -4.56 -19.45
CA TYR A 164 -13.18 -3.16 -19.23
C TYR A 164 -14.36 -2.18 -19.13
N ASN A 165 -15.29 -2.23 -20.09
CA ASN A 165 -16.43 -1.30 -20.15
C ASN A 165 -17.38 -1.44 -18.94
N ASN A 166 -17.33 -2.56 -18.21
CA ASN A 166 -18.18 -2.84 -17.04
C ASN A 166 -17.40 -2.74 -15.71
N SER A 167 -16.08 -2.60 -15.75
CA SER A 167 -15.22 -2.60 -14.57
C SER A 167 -14.99 -1.17 -14.08
N ALA A 168 -15.11 -0.94 -12.77
CA ALA A 168 -14.71 0.33 -12.19
C ALA A 168 -13.19 0.54 -12.39
N PHE A 169 -12.79 1.76 -12.74
CA PHE A 169 -11.37 2.10 -12.95
C PHE A 169 -10.90 3.11 -11.91
N TYR A 170 -9.95 2.69 -11.08
CA TYR A 170 -9.40 3.45 -9.96
C TYR A 170 -7.97 3.91 -10.24
N VAL A 171 -7.62 5.08 -9.69
CA VAL A 171 -6.27 5.64 -9.76
C VAL A 171 -5.70 5.76 -8.36
N ASN A 172 -4.54 5.15 -8.12
CA ASN A 172 -3.79 5.27 -6.87
C ASN A 172 -3.18 6.67 -6.74
N CYS A 173 -3.72 7.49 -5.84
CA CYS A 173 -3.20 8.82 -5.54
C CYS A 173 -2.38 8.86 -4.24
N LEU A 174 -1.95 7.71 -3.71
CA LEU A 174 -1.17 7.65 -2.47
C LEU A 174 0.23 8.27 -2.61
N ASN A 175 0.85 8.09 -3.77
CA ASN A 175 2.22 8.55 -4.05
C ASN A 175 2.30 9.68 -5.09
N SER A 176 1.35 9.77 -6.00
CA SER A 176 1.34 10.79 -7.06
C SER A 176 -0.08 11.07 -7.55
N ASN A 177 -0.36 12.34 -7.86
CA ASN A 177 -1.62 12.79 -8.46
C ASN A 177 -1.54 12.95 -9.99
N GLU A 178 -0.44 12.52 -10.63
CA GLU A 178 -0.25 12.71 -12.08
C GLU A 178 -1.30 12.00 -12.95
N LEU A 179 -1.95 10.98 -12.38
CA LEU A 179 -2.83 10.08 -13.11
C LEU A 179 -4.32 10.34 -12.88
N ILE A 180 -4.69 11.39 -12.14
CA ILE A 180 -6.07 11.65 -11.69
C ILE A 180 -7.11 11.71 -12.81
N ASN A 181 -6.69 12.06 -14.04
CA ASN A 181 -7.57 12.21 -15.18
C ASN A 181 -7.94 10.87 -15.88
N PHE A 182 -7.35 9.75 -15.46
CA PHE A 182 -7.56 8.45 -16.12
C PHE A 182 -8.67 7.61 -15.50
N GLY A 183 -9.07 7.88 -14.26
CA GLY A 183 -10.08 7.09 -13.57
C GLY A 183 -10.54 7.76 -12.28
N ARG A 184 -11.21 7.01 -11.41
CA ARG A 184 -11.66 7.51 -10.10
C ARG A 184 -10.45 7.58 -9.15
N PRO A 185 -10.03 8.78 -8.70
CA PRO A 185 -8.89 8.88 -7.80
C PRO A 185 -9.21 8.30 -6.42
N VAL A 186 -8.27 7.56 -5.85
CA VAL A 186 -8.31 7.03 -4.49
C VAL A 186 -7.21 7.72 -3.70
N TYR A 187 -7.60 8.66 -2.84
CA TYR A 187 -6.68 9.35 -1.96
C TYR A 187 -6.47 8.59 -0.67
N LEU A 188 -5.53 9.09 0.12
CA LEU A 188 -5.09 8.49 1.36
C LEU A 188 -6.23 8.31 2.41
N ASN A 189 -7.26 9.15 2.41
CA ASN A 189 -8.44 8.97 3.27
C ASN A 189 -9.37 7.89 2.73
N ASP A 190 -9.72 7.94 1.44
CA ASP A 190 -10.53 6.91 0.78
C ASP A 190 -9.91 5.52 0.97
N PHE A 191 -8.59 5.43 0.87
CA PHE A 191 -7.84 4.20 1.06
C PHE A 191 -7.99 3.61 2.47
N ILE A 192 -7.96 4.46 3.51
CA ILE A 192 -8.20 4.00 4.89
C ILE A 192 -9.65 3.60 5.08
N ASP A 193 -10.59 4.39 4.57
CA ASP A 193 -12.01 4.12 4.74
C ASP A 193 -12.40 2.79 4.07
N ASN A 194 -11.85 2.53 2.88
CA ASN A 194 -11.99 1.24 2.21
C ASN A 194 -11.46 0.08 3.06
N PHE A 195 -10.29 0.25 3.68
CA PHE A 195 -9.71 -0.78 4.55
C PHE A 195 -10.60 -1.05 5.77
N LYS A 196 -11.09 0.02 6.41
CA LYS A 196 -11.99 -0.04 7.56
C LYS A 196 -13.25 -0.83 7.24
N ILE A 197 -13.92 -0.49 6.13
CA ILE A 197 -15.14 -1.17 5.69
C ILE A 197 -14.89 -2.66 5.47
N LYS A 198 -13.82 -3.02 4.74
CA LYS A 198 -13.45 -4.44 4.51
C LYS A 198 -13.22 -5.21 5.81
N GLN A 199 -12.57 -4.60 6.80
CA GLN A 199 -12.41 -5.23 8.12
C GLN A 199 -13.74 -5.44 8.82
N GLU A 200 -14.61 -4.44 8.84
CA GLU A 200 -15.92 -4.52 9.48
C GLU A 200 -16.79 -5.62 8.84
N GLU A 201 -16.74 -5.77 7.51
CA GLU A 201 -17.43 -6.84 6.78
C GLU A 201 -16.86 -8.22 7.09
N ALA A 202 -15.54 -8.38 7.08
CA ALA A 202 -14.89 -9.64 7.45
C ALA A 202 -15.27 -10.09 8.87
N LEU A 203 -15.36 -9.14 9.81
CA LEU A 203 -15.77 -9.42 11.19
C LEU A 203 -17.26 -9.80 11.33
N LYS A 204 -18.14 -9.28 10.46
CA LYS A 204 -19.56 -9.67 10.44
C LYS A 204 -19.74 -11.11 9.99
N ILE A 205 -18.99 -11.54 8.97
CA ILE A 205 -19.04 -12.91 8.44
C ILE A 205 -18.63 -13.91 9.54
N VAL A 206 -17.54 -13.64 10.26
CA VAL A 206 -17.04 -14.51 11.35
C VAL A 206 -17.99 -14.62 12.53
N LYS A 207 -18.83 -13.61 12.80
CA LYS A 207 -19.82 -13.66 13.89
C LYS A 207 -21.10 -14.43 13.55
N HIS A 208 -21.29 -14.74 12.27
CA HIS A 208 -22.48 -15.44 11.75
C HIS A 208 -22.16 -16.80 11.13
N SER A 209 -20.92 -17.27 11.30
CA SER A 209 -20.48 -18.64 10.98
C SER A 209 -20.19 -19.42 12.27
#